data_AF-D2HM88-F1
#
_entry.id   AF-D2HM88-F1
#
_cell.length_a   1.000
_cell.length_b   1.000
_cell.length_c   1.000
_cell.angle_alpha   90.00
_cell.angle_beta   90.00
_cell.angle_gamma   90.00
#
_symmetry.space_group_name_H-M   'P 1'
#
loop_
_entity.id
_entity.type
_entity.pdbx_description
1 polymer ?
#
loop_
_entity_poly.entity_id
_entity_poly.type
_entity_poly.pdbx_seq_one_letter_code
_entity_poly.pdbx_strand_id
1 'polypeptide(L)'
;MPARQLEEPGAGTPSQARLQALAGFQQRALRHALTFPSLQRLVYSTCSLCQEENEDVVQDALQQNPGTFRLAPVLPSWPHRGLGTFPGAEHCLRASPETTLTGGFFVAVLERVEVPRYFPSSSVPQAGAAAPELTPSTAPRRKKRRRRAAAPGALP
;
A
#
# COMPACT_ATOMS: atom_id res chain seq x y z
N MET A 1 -17.67 -41.31 2.63
CA MET A 1 -17.01 -40.26 1.82
C MET A 1 -15.51 -40.50 1.92
N PRO A 2 -14.82 -40.96 0.88
CA PRO A 2 -13.38 -41.13 0.98
C PRO A 2 -12.73 -39.74 1.03
N ALA A 3 -11.89 -39.53 2.04
CA ALA A 3 -11.06 -38.35 2.16
C ALA A 3 -10.21 -38.22 0.88
N ARG A 4 -10.24 -37.05 0.25
CA ARG A 4 -9.29 -36.72 -0.82
C ARG A 4 -7.90 -36.70 -0.20
N GLN A 5 -7.21 -37.81 -0.32
CA GLN A 5 -5.76 -37.88 -0.20
C GLN A 5 -5.20 -37.01 -1.32
N LEU A 6 -4.81 -35.79 -0.99
CA LEU A 6 -3.96 -34.94 -1.83
C LEU A 6 -2.60 -34.87 -1.16
N GLU A 7 -1.97 -36.04 -1.05
CA GLU A 7 -0.51 -36.09 -1.00
C GLU A 7 -0.10 -36.53 -2.40
N GLU A 8 0.49 -35.61 -3.16
CA GLU A 8 1.28 -35.94 -4.34
C GLU A 8 2.75 -35.95 -3.89
N PRO A 9 3.33 -37.11 -3.52
CA PRO A 9 4.75 -37.21 -3.21
C PRO A 9 5.49 -37.26 -4.55
N GLY A 10 5.70 -36.09 -5.16
CA GLY A 10 6.29 -36.04 -6.51
C GLY A 10 6.65 -34.66 -7.08
N ALA A 11 6.42 -33.55 -6.37
CA ALA A 11 6.94 -32.26 -6.80
C ALA A 11 8.44 -32.19 -6.43
N GLY A 12 9.31 -32.70 -7.30
CA GLY A 12 10.75 -32.51 -7.17
C GLY A 12 11.07 -31.04 -6.93
N THR A 13 12.05 -30.75 -6.08
CA THR A 13 12.52 -29.38 -5.80
C THR A 13 12.62 -28.61 -7.12
N PRO A 14 11.95 -27.46 -7.25
CA PRO A 14 11.97 -26.70 -8.49
C PRO A 14 13.41 -26.40 -8.87
N SER A 15 13.74 -26.49 -10.17
CA SER A 15 15.07 -26.13 -10.62
C SER A 15 15.37 -24.68 -10.22
N GLN A 16 16.63 -24.41 -9.86
CA GLN A 16 17.03 -23.07 -9.41
C GLN A 16 16.65 -21.97 -10.41
N ALA A 17 16.80 -22.27 -11.72
CA ALA A 17 16.42 -21.36 -12.78
C ALA A 17 14.91 -21.05 -12.80
N ARG A 18 14.05 -22.05 -12.55
CA ARG A 18 12.60 -21.84 -12.47
C ARG A 18 12.24 -21.01 -11.24
N LEU A 19 12.84 -21.31 -10.09
CA LEU A 19 12.64 -20.56 -8.85
C LEU A 19 13.00 -19.09 -9.05
N GLN A 20 14.19 -18.81 -9.60
CA GLN A 20 14.65 -17.45 -9.89
C GLN A 20 13.75 -16.71 -10.90
N ALA A 21 13.33 -17.38 -11.97
CA ALA A 21 12.43 -16.78 -12.96
C ALA A 21 11.08 -16.39 -12.34
N LEU A 22 10.54 -17.25 -11.47
CA LEU A 22 9.28 -17.03 -10.79
C LEU A 22 9.40 -15.92 -9.73
N ALA A 23 10.42 -15.96 -8.87
CA ALA A 23 10.72 -14.88 -7.93
C ALA A 23 10.91 -13.53 -8.63
N GLY A 24 11.62 -13.51 -9.76
CA GLY A 24 11.79 -12.31 -10.57
C GLY A 24 10.47 -11.77 -11.13
N PHE A 25 9.53 -12.65 -11.52
CA PHE A 25 8.17 -12.22 -11.89
C PHE A 25 7.41 -11.65 -10.69
N GLN A 26 7.45 -12.33 -9.54
CA GLN A 26 6.79 -11.88 -8.31
C GLN A 26 7.30 -10.49 -7.87
N GLN A 27 8.61 -10.26 -7.90
CA GLN A 27 9.23 -8.95 -7.64
C GLN A 27 8.68 -7.86 -8.57
N ARG A 28 8.64 -8.11 -9.88
CA ARG A 28 8.09 -7.14 -10.85
C ARG A 28 6.62 -6.84 -10.58
N ALA A 29 5.82 -7.86 -10.32
CA ALA A 29 4.40 -7.71 -10.04
C ALA A 29 4.16 -6.91 -8.75
N LEU A 30 4.86 -7.25 -7.65
CA LEU A 30 4.73 -6.55 -6.38
C LEU A 30 5.18 -5.10 -6.49
N ARG A 31 6.35 -4.84 -7.10
CA ARG A 31 6.84 -3.48 -7.35
C ARG A 31 5.84 -2.65 -8.15
N HIS A 32 5.26 -3.22 -9.21
CA HIS A 32 4.24 -2.54 -10.00
C HIS A 32 3.00 -2.23 -9.16
N ALA A 33 2.53 -3.18 -8.35
CA ALA A 33 1.39 -2.97 -7.47
C ALA A 33 1.61 -1.84 -6.44
N LEU A 34 2.84 -1.63 -5.98
CA LEU A 34 3.17 -0.52 -5.06
C LEU A 34 3.16 0.86 -5.73
N THR A 35 3.14 0.94 -7.06
CA THR A 35 3.08 2.22 -7.80
C THR A 35 1.68 2.83 -7.88
N PHE A 36 0.63 2.09 -7.47
CA PHE A 36 -0.74 2.57 -7.56
C PHE A 36 -0.96 3.77 -6.63
N PRO A 37 -1.41 4.93 -7.15
CA PRO A 37 -1.35 6.21 -6.43
C PRO A 37 -2.25 6.27 -5.19
N SER A 38 -3.34 5.49 -5.18
CA SER A 38 -4.30 5.43 -4.07
C SER A 38 -4.14 4.16 -3.22
N LEU A 39 -3.08 3.38 -3.43
CA LEU A 39 -2.83 2.20 -2.61
C LEU A 39 -2.57 2.62 -1.16
N GLN A 40 -3.27 1.95 -0.24
CA GLN A 40 -3.10 2.14 1.21
C GLN A 40 -2.59 0.87 1.89
N ARG A 41 -3.10 -0.29 1.47
CA ARG A 41 -2.70 -1.59 2.01
C ARG A 41 -2.68 -2.63 0.89
N LEU A 42 -1.66 -3.46 0.89
CA LEU A 42 -1.49 -4.58 -0.05
C LEU A 42 -1.14 -5.84 0.73
N VAL A 43 -1.71 -6.97 0.32
CA VAL A 43 -1.35 -8.29 0.82
C VAL A 43 -0.59 -9.02 -0.27
N TYR A 44 0.63 -9.45 0.05
CA TYR A 44 1.42 -10.35 -0.77
C TYR A 44 1.38 -11.74 -0.15
N SER A 45 1.10 -12.77 -0.95
CA SER A 45 1.03 -14.15 -0.45
C SER A 45 1.47 -15.18 -1.48
N THR A 46 2.06 -16.26 -1.01
CA THR A 46 2.48 -17.40 -1.84
C THR A 46 2.11 -18.71 -1.16
N CYS A 47 1.98 -19.79 -1.95
CA CYS A 47 1.92 -21.16 -1.43
C CYS A 47 3.33 -21.80 -1.48
N SER A 48 4.35 -21.09 -1.00
CA SER A 48 5.75 -21.54 -1.05
C SER A 48 6.42 -21.42 0.31
N LEU A 49 7.39 -22.32 0.56
CA LEU A 49 8.28 -22.26 1.73
C LEU A 49 9.62 -21.57 1.41
N CYS A 50 9.92 -21.33 0.13
CA CYS A 50 11.19 -20.77 -0.34
C CYS A 50 11.30 -19.29 0.04
N GLN A 51 12.43 -18.90 0.63
CA GLN A 51 12.70 -17.52 1.03
C GLN A 51 12.75 -16.57 -0.18
N GLU A 52 13.26 -17.08 -1.30
CA GLU A 52 13.48 -16.36 -2.56
C GLU A 52 12.17 -15.86 -3.18
N GLU A 53 11.06 -16.56 -2.93
CA GLU A 53 9.71 -16.17 -3.35
C GLU A 53 8.97 -15.34 -2.29
N ASN A 54 9.53 -15.24 -1.09
CA ASN A 54 8.85 -14.75 0.10
C ASN A 54 9.54 -13.49 0.62
N GLU A 55 10.39 -13.62 1.65
CA GLU A 55 11.08 -12.50 2.30
C GLU A 55 11.91 -11.70 1.32
N ASP A 56 12.60 -12.35 0.38
CA ASP A 56 13.48 -11.65 -0.57
C ASP A 56 12.68 -10.76 -1.53
N VAL A 57 11.50 -11.23 -1.96
CA VAL A 57 10.57 -10.45 -2.80
C VAL A 57 10.05 -9.23 -2.05
N VAL A 58 9.66 -9.41 -0.79
CA VAL A 58 9.12 -8.34 0.06
C VAL A 58 10.19 -7.31 0.42
N GLN A 59 11.38 -7.78 0.82
CA GLN A 59 12.51 -6.93 1.17
C GLN A 59 12.90 -6.04 -0.01
N ASP A 60 13.04 -6.64 -1.18
CA ASP A 60 13.36 -5.93 -2.41
C ASP A 60 12.32 -4.86 -2.73
N ALA A 61 11.02 -5.18 -2.65
CA ALA A 61 9.95 -4.22 -2.90
C ALA A 61 9.95 -3.03 -1.91
N LEU A 62 10.28 -3.27 -0.63
CA LEU A 62 10.41 -2.23 0.40
C LEU A 62 11.64 -1.35 0.15
N GLN A 63 12.77 -1.94 -0.26
CA GLN A 63 13.99 -1.20 -0.58
C GLN A 63 13.83 -0.27 -1.77
N GLN A 64 12.98 -0.62 -2.75
CA GLN A 64 12.64 0.26 -3.88
C GLN A 64 11.67 1.39 -3.49
N ASN A 65 10.98 1.29 -2.36
CA ASN A 65 9.99 2.27 -1.89
C ASN A 65 10.28 2.73 -0.46
N PRO A 66 11.50 3.22 -0.17
CA PRO A 66 11.94 3.50 1.18
C PRO A 66 11.05 4.57 1.83
N GLY A 67 10.55 4.27 3.04
CA GLY A 67 9.69 5.17 3.80
C GLY A 67 8.27 5.37 3.24
N THR A 68 7.94 4.81 2.07
CA THR A 68 6.58 4.90 1.52
C THR A 68 5.68 3.80 2.05
N PHE A 69 6.22 2.59 2.18
CA PHE A 69 5.51 1.44 2.71
C PHE A 69 6.28 0.81 3.89
N ARG A 70 5.53 0.19 4.81
CA ARG A 70 6.05 -0.61 5.92
C ARG A 70 5.32 -1.94 5.98
N LEU A 71 5.93 -2.93 6.65
CA LEU A 71 5.21 -4.15 7.02
C LEU A 71 4.33 -3.90 8.24
N ALA A 72 3.07 -4.31 8.14
CA ALA A 72 2.11 -4.22 9.22
C ALA A 72 2.11 -5.52 10.05
N PRO A 73 2.22 -5.45 11.39
CA PRO A 73 2.01 -6.61 12.24
C PRO A 73 0.54 -7.04 12.14
N VAL A 74 0.31 -8.23 11.60
CA VAL A 74 -1.03 -8.81 11.44
C VAL A 74 -1.12 -10.16 12.14
N LEU A 75 -2.32 -10.54 12.57
CA LEU A 75 -2.62 -11.81 13.24
C LEU A 75 -1.62 -12.14 14.38
N PRO A 76 -1.57 -11.33 15.46
CA PRO A 76 -0.60 -11.51 16.54
C PRO A 76 -0.67 -12.89 17.22
N SER A 77 -1.84 -13.53 17.21
CA SER A 77 -2.06 -14.87 17.75
C SER A 77 -1.56 -16.00 16.86
N TRP A 78 -1.26 -15.73 15.59
CA TRP A 78 -0.60 -16.72 14.74
C TRP A 78 0.80 -16.98 15.34
N PRO A 79 1.35 -18.20 15.36
CA PRO A 79 2.64 -18.46 16.01
C PRO A 79 3.85 -18.34 15.06
N HIS A 80 3.68 -18.65 13.77
CA HIS A 80 4.81 -18.76 12.83
C HIS A 80 5.02 -17.48 12.03
N ARG A 81 6.22 -16.89 12.15
CA ARG A 81 6.58 -15.63 11.51
C ARG A 81 7.52 -15.82 10.32
N GLY A 82 7.71 -14.74 9.57
CA GLY A 82 8.75 -14.64 8.56
C GLY A 82 10.13 -14.90 9.14
N LEU A 83 11.05 -15.29 8.26
CA LEU A 83 12.45 -15.50 8.62
C LEU A 83 13.11 -14.16 8.95
N GLY A 84 13.99 -14.12 9.95
CA GLY A 84 14.69 -12.90 10.40
C GLY A 84 15.78 -12.41 9.44
N THR A 85 15.47 -12.34 8.14
CA THR A 85 16.40 -11.97 7.06
C THR A 85 16.59 -10.47 6.93
N PHE A 86 15.61 -9.67 7.39
CA PHE A 86 15.68 -8.22 7.46
C PHE A 86 14.81 -7.67 8.61
N PRO A 87 15.04 -6.44 9.09
CA PRO A 87 14.23 -5.84 10.15
C PRO A 87 12.75 -5.70 9.75
N GLY A 88 11.84 -6.22 10.57
CA GLY A 88 10.39 -6.21 10.31
C GLY A 88 9.88 -7.44 9.58
N ALA A 89 10.74 -8.38 9.17
CA ALA A 89 10.33 -9.65 8.58
C ALA A 89 9.49 -10.51 9.56
N GLU A 90 9.63 -10.27 10.86
CA GLU A 90 8.79 -10.84 11.92
C GLU A 90 7.32 -10.40 11.87
N HIS A 91 6.96 -9.43 11.01
CA HIS A 91 5.57 -9.07 10.74
C HIS A 91 4.94 -9.93 9.63
N CYS A 92 5.75 -10.65 8.86
CA CYS A 92 5.27 -11.63 7.90
C CYS A 92 4.80 -12.91 8.62
N LEU A 93 3.91 -13.65 7.97
CA LEU A 93 3.39 -14.92 8.47
C LEU A 93 3.89 -16.06 7.60
N ARG A 94 4.24 -17.18 8.22
CA ARG A 94 4.52 -18.45 7.54
C ARG A 94 3.57 -19.53 8.03
N ALA A 95 3.33 -20.51 7.18
CA ALA A 95 2.61 -21.73 7.50
C ALA A 95 3.36 -22.91 6.87
N SER A 96 3.38 -24.04 7.55
CA SER A 96 3.95 -25.28 7.00
C SER A 96 3.10 -26.51 7.36
N PRO A 97 3.25 -27.62 6.63
CA PRO A 97 2.55 -28.87 6.95
C PRO A 97 2.81 -29.34 8.38
N GLU A 98 4.05 -29.22 8.84
CA GLU A 98 4.49 -29.73 10.14
C GLU A 98 3.96 -28.89 11.30
N THR A 99 3.85 -27.59 11.09
CA THR A 99 3.59 -26.62 12.16
C THR A 99 2.14 -26.19 12.24
N THR A 100 1.46 -26.14 11.10
CA THR A 100 0.12 -25.55 10.97
C THR A 100 -0.90 -26.50 10.33
N LEU A 101 -0.48 -27.70 9.94
CA LEU A 101 -1.32 -28.69 9.24
C LEU A 101 -1.95 -28.13 7.95
N THR A 102 -1.27 -27.17 7.32
CA THR A 102 -1.63 -26.58 6.02
C THR A 102 -0.52 -26.79 5.00
N GLY A 103 -0.77 -26.49 3.72
CA GLY A 103 0.33 -26.35 2.76
C GLY A 103 1.34 -25.28 3.20
N GLY A 104 2.52 -25.29 2.60
CA GLY A 104 3.49 -24.21 2.75
C GLY A 104 2.89 -22.88 2.30
N PHE A 105 2.87 -21.87 3.16
CA PHE A 105 2.23 -20.59 2.87
C PHE A 105 3.00 -19.43 3.47
N PHE A 106 2.94 -18.27 2.80
CA PHE A 106 3.56 -17.03 3.25
C PHE A 106 2.60 -15.86 3.05
N VAL A 107 2.59 -14.91 3.99
CA VAL A 107 1.81 -13.67 3.89
C VAL A 107 2.63 -12.48 4.40
N ALA A 108 2.64 -11.40 3.64
CA ALA A 108 3.15 -10.09 4.05
C ALA A 108 2.09 -9.02 3.79
N VAL A 109 1.86 -8.15 4.78
CA VAL A 109 0.93 -7.03 4.65
C VAL A 109 1.74 -5.74 4.61
N LEU A 110 1.71 -5.07 3.46
CA LEU A 110 2.37 -3.79 3.24
C LEU A 110 1.35 -2.67 3.41
N GLU A 111 1.68 -1.68 4.23
CA GLU A 111 0.86 -0.49 4.46
C GLU A 111 1.61 0.76 4.07
N ARG A 112 0.89 1.70 3.45
CA ARG A 112 1.44 3.01 3.15
C ARG A 112 1.66 3.79 4.44
N VAL A 113 2.82 4.41 4.56
CA VAL A 113 3.12 5.31 5.68
C VAL A 113 2.41 6.64 5.43
N GLU A 114 1.50 7.00 6.32
CA GLU A 114 0.94 8.35 6.33
C GLU A 114 2.05 9.34 6.70
N VAL A 115 2.40 10.23 5.77
CA VAL A 115 3.19 11.41 6.10
C VAL A 115 2.26 12.37 6.85
N PRO A 116 2.56 12.74 8.12
CA PRO A 116 1.83 13.80 8.79
C PRO A 116 1.94 15.05 7.93
N ARG A 117 0.84 15.49 7.33
CA ARG A 117 0.81 16.81 6.71
C ARG A 117 0.93 17.82 7.84
N TYR A 118 2.11 18.40 7.99
CA TYR A 118 2.27 19.59 8.83
C TYR A 118 1.41 20.67 8.19
N PHE A 119 0.20 20.84 8.69
CA PHE A 119 -0.54 22.07 8.47
C PHE A 119 0.13 23.09 9.39
N PRO A 120 0.86 24.09 8.88
CA PRO A 120 1.23 25.21 9.71
C PRO A 120 -0.10 25.75 10.25
N SER A 121 -0.26 25.68 11.58
CA SER A 121 -1.41 26.23 12.27
C SER A 121 -1.60 27.65 11.79
N SER A 122 -2.61 27.86 10.94
CA SER A 122 -3.04 29.18 10.54
C SER A 122 -3.25 29.98 11.81
N SER A 123 -2.51 31.07 11.93
CA SER A 123 -2.65 32.08 12.97
C SER A 123 -4.13 32.37 13.19
N VAL A 124 -4.61 32.06 14.39
CA VAL A 124 -5.89 32.54 14.88
C VAL A 124 -5.80 34.07 14.89
N PRO A 125 -6.63 34.82 14.15
CA PRO A 125 -6.74 36.25 14.37
C PRO A 125 -7.43 36.44 15.72
N GLN A 126 -6.69 36.93 16.71
CA GLN A 126 -7.26 37.40 17.97
C GLN A 126 -8.13 38.63 17.66
N ALA A 127 -9.45 38.42 17.58
CA ALA A 127 -10.43 39.50 17.60
C ALA A 127 -10.71 39.86 19.07
N GLY A 128 -10.29 41.06 19.48
CA GLY A 128 -10.47 41.60 20.82
C GLY A 128 -10.49 43.12 20.85
N ALA A 129 -11.66 43.68 20.48
CA ALA A 129 -12.29 44.93 20.91
C ALA A 129 -11.45 46.20 21.21
N ALA A 130 -11.64 47.24 20.37
CA ALA A 130 -12.13 48.56 20.81
C ALA A 130 -12.44 49.45 19.58
N ALA A 131 -13.69 49.94 19.49
CA ALA A 131 -14.06 51.07 18.64
C ALA A 131 -13.71 52.40 19.37
N PRO A 132 -13.63 53.55 18.67
CA PRO A 132 -14.85 54.28 18.31
C PRO A 132 -14.90 54.81 16.88
N GLU A 133 -16.13 55.17 16.50
CA GLU A 133 -16.62 55.73 15.24
C GLU A 133 -15.90 56.99 14.75
N LEU A 134 -15.84 57.18 13.41
CA LEU A 134 -16.22 58.42 12.73
C LEU A 134 -16.63 58.10 11.26
N THR A 135 -17.87 58.44 10.92
CA THR A 135 -18.52 58.37 9.59
C THR A 135 -18.09 59.53 8.65
N PRO A 136 -18.65 59.71 7.44
CA PRO A 136 -18.75 58.81 6.28
C PRO A 136 -18.30 59.54 4.97
N SER A 137 -17.99 58.85 3.86
CA SER A 137 -18.16 59.50 2.54
C SER A 137 -18.20 58.54 1.34
N THR A 138 -19.37 58.60 0.67
CA THR A 138 -19.64 58.51 -0.78
C THR A 138 -19.23 57.28 -1.61
N ALA A 139 -20.26 56.57 -2.08
CA ALA A 139 -20.24 55.66 -3.24
C ALA A 139 -20.04 56.43 -4.57
N PRO A 140 -19.75 55.74 -5.71
CA PRO A 140 -20.87 55.25 -6.51
C PRO A 140 -20.69 53.89 -7.22
N ARG A 141 -21.86 53.32 -7.53
CA ARG A 141 -22.18 52.11 -8.32
C ARG A 141 -21.62 52.09 -9.75
N ARG A 142 -21.36 50.89 -10.31
CA ARG A 142 -21.82 50.44 -11.65
C ARG A 142 -21.42 48.98 -11.95
N LYS A 143 -22.40 48.06 -12.08
CA LYS A 143 -23.04 47.53 -13.33
C LYS A 143 -22.42 46.22 -13.88
N LYS A 144 -23.02 45.10 -13.45
CA LYS A 144 -23.62 44.01 -14.24
C LYS A 144 -23.18 43.90 -15.72
N ARG A 145 -22.56 42.78 -16.12
CA ARG A 145 -22.82 42.19 -17.45
C ARG A 145 -22.60 40.67 -17.51
N ARG A 146 -23.71 39.95 -17.69
CA ARG A 146 -23.79 38.58 -18.21
C ARG A 146 -23.18 38.52 -19.61
N ARG A 147 -22.55 37.40 -19.97
CA ARG A 147 -22.60 36.87 -21.35
C ARG A 147 -22.77 35.35 -21.33
N ARG A 148 -23.77 34.92 -22.10
CA ARG A 148 -24.11 33.54 -22.47
C ARG A 148 -23.36 33.16 -23.74
N ALA A 149 -23.04 31.87 -23.83
CA ALA A 149 -23.00 30.94 -24.96
C ALA A 149 -22.83 31.46 -26.41
N ALA A 150 -21.96 30.77 -27.16
CA ALA A 150 -22.31 30.13 -28.44
C ALA A 150 -21.17 29.19 -28.87
N ALA A 151 -21.48 27.91 -29.07
CA ALA A 151 -20.70 26.98 -29.86
C ALA A 151 -21.48 26.76 -31.17
N PRO A 152 -20.86 26.86 -32.36
CA PRO A 152 -21.39 26.27 -33.59
C PRO A 152 -20.93 24.79 -33.63
N GLY A 153 -21.78 23.80 -33.94
CA GLY A 153 -22.53 23.68 -35.19
C GLY A 153 -21.53 23.29 -36.30
N ALA A 154 -21.13 22.00 -36.38
CA ALA A 154 -21.72 20.97 -37.24
C ALA A 154 -21.30 21.06 -38.73
N LEU A 155 -20.64 19.96 -39.18
CA LEU A 155 -20.65 19.36 -40.52
C LEU A 155 -19.86 20.07 -41.64
N PRO A 156 -19.50 19.38 -42.73
CA PRO A 156 -19.92 18.04 -43.19
C PRO A 156 -18.92 16.90 -42.98
#